data_AF-A0A219ARW6-F1
#
_entry.id   AF-A0A219ARW6-F1
#
_cell.length_a   1.000
_cell.length_b   1.000
_cell.length_c   1.000
_cell.angle_alpha   90.00
_cell.angle_beta   90.00
_cell.angle_gamma   90.00
#
_symmetry.space_group_name_H-M   'P 1'
#
loop_
_entity.id
_entity.type
_entity.pdbx_description
1 polymer ?
#
loop_
_entity_poly.entity_id
_entity_poly.type
_entity_poly.pdbx_seq_one_letter_code
_entity_poly.pdbx_strand_id
1 'polypeptide(L)'
;MVQVVMPSKTVDTDPKLLRALKADSETLQEISDNFTPLIKQFRAYLFWEQEKTSLGVTLDYVRPFLSRVVTESLAAPILDNTDRAGLRADHANICKFVSRNAPRYRLVVLTMIRYSLDAPSTIS
;
A
#
# COMPACT_ATOMS: atom_id res chain seq x y z
N MET A 1 9.80 16.26 13.24
CA MET A 1 10.27 16.14 11.84
C MET A 1 9.22 16.83 10.97
N VAL A 2 9.58 17.88 10.22
CA VAL A 2 8.61 18.67 9.43
C VAL A 2 8.57 18.10 8.00
N GLN A 3 7.48 17.45 7.61
CA GLN A 3 7.22 17.11 6.21
C GLN A 3 6.66 18.36 5.53
N VAL A 4 7.47 18.96 4.65
CA VAL A 4 7.04 20.04 3.77
C VAL A 4 6.26 19.41 2.61
N VAL A 5 4.93 19.47 2.70
CA VAL A 5 4.08 19.25 1.53
C VAL A 5 4.10 20.57 0.75
N MET A 6 4.79 20.59 -0.39
CA MET A 6 4.73 21.76 -1.28
C MET A 6 3.40 21.70 -2.03
N PRO A 7 2.47 22.65 -1.82
CA PRO A 7 1.23 22.68 -2.56
C PRO A 7 1.54 22.93 -4.03
N SER A 8 1.19 21.99 -4.90
CA SER A 8 1.22 22.25 -6.34
C SER A 8 0.06 23.19 -6.68
N LYS A 9 0.28 24.14 -7.59
CA LYS A 9 -0.76 25.09 -8.06
C LYS A 9 -1.99 24.41 -8.69
N THR A 10 -1.97 23.09 -8.85
CA THR A 10 -2.99 22.28 -9.51
C THR A 10 -3.77 21.38 -8.54
N VAL A 11 -3.47 21.41 -7.24
CA VAL A 11 -4.15 20.59 -6.24
C VAL A 11 -4.73 21.51 -5.18
N ASP A 12 -6.05 21.63 -5.16
CA ASP A 12 -6.78 22.28 -4.07
C ASP A 12 -6.76 21.37 -2.85
N THR A 13 -5.91 21.69 -1.88
CA THR A 13 -5.84 20.95 -0.61
C THR A 13 -6.56 21.73 0.47
N ASP A 14 -7.80 21.34 0.77
CA ASP A 14 -8.53 21.80 1.96
C ASP A 14 -7.68 21.51 3.22
N PRO A 15 -7.40 22.51 4.08
CA PRO A 15 -6.68 22.34 5.34
C PRO A 15 -7.24 21.22 6.23
N LYS A 16 -8.56 20.98 6.19
CA LYS A 16 -9.20 19.88 6.93
C LYS A 16 -8.82 18.52 6.36
N LEU A 17 -8.85 18.38 5.04
CA LEU A 17 -8.44 17.16 4.36
C LEU A 17 -6.96 16.87 4.61
N LEU A 18 -6.10 17.89 4.51
CA LEU A 18 -4.68 17.78 4.84
C LEU A 18 -4.45 17.32 6.28
N ARG A 19 -5.21 17.84 7.24
CA ARG A 19 -5.12 17.43 8.65
C ARG A 19 -5.61 16.00 8.86
N ALA A 20 -6.69 15.61 8.19
CA ALA A 20 -7.24 14.26 8.25
C ALA A 20 -6.29 13.23 7.62
N LEU A 21 -5.58 13.57 6.53
CA LEU A 21 -4.65 12.67 5.84
C LEU A 21 -3.22 12.71 6.39
N LYS A 22 -2.94 13.54 7.40
CA LYS A 22 -1.62 13.63 8.00
C LYS A 22 -1.31 12.35 8.77
N ALA A 23 -0.04 11.93 8.76
CA ALA A 23 0.44 10.88 9.64
C ALA A 23 0.03 11.16 11.10
N ASP A 24 -0.39 10.12 11.81
CA ASP A 24 -0.87 10.16 13.19
C ASP A 24 -2.15 10.99 13.41
N SER A 25 -2.95 11.23 12.36
CA SER A 25 -4.27 11.84 12.54
C SER A 25 -5.21 10.87 13.27
N GLU A 26 -6.00 11.42 14.20
CA GLU A 26 -7.05 10.69 14.90
C GLU A 26 -8.03 10.05 13.91
N THR A 27 -8.35 10.75 12.81
CA THR A 27 -9.23 10.24 11.76
C THR A 27 -8.66 8.98 11.09
N LEU A 28 -7.38 8.93 10.73
CA LEU A 28 -6.79 7.73 10.11
C LEU A 28 -6.63 6.59 11.12
N GLN A 29 -6.36 6.90 12.39
CA GLN A 29 -6.31 5.90 13.46
C GLN A 29 -7.70 5.29 13.68
N GLU A 30 -8.73 6.11 13.83
CA GLU A 30 -10.12 5.65 13.98
C GLU A 30 -10.58 4.80 12.78
N ILE A 31 -10.26 5.22 11.55
CA ILE A 31 -10.52 4.40 10.35
C ILE A 31 -9.78 3.07 10.46
N SER A 32 -8.49 3.07 10.81
CA SER A 32 -7.69 1.84 10.93
C SER A 32 -8.24 0.90 12.01
N ASP A 33 -8.64 1.43 13.16
CA ASP A 33 -9.22 0.68 14.28
C ASP A 33 -10.55 0.05 13.89
N ASN A 34 -11.37 0.76 13.11
CA ASN A 34 -12.65 0.23 12.61
C ASN A 34 -12.46 -0.84 11.51
N PHE A 35 -11.45 -0.72 10.65
CA PHE A 35 -11.20 -1.69 9.57
C PHE A 35 -10.39 -2.92 10.00
N THR A 36 -9.54 -2.79 11.02
CA THR A 36 -8.71 -3.90 11.54
C THR A 36 -9.51 -5.17 11.87
N PRO A 37 -10.62 -5.13 12.62
CA PRO A 37 -11.39 -6.34 12.91
C PRO A 37 -12.06 -6.92 11.66
N LEU A 38 -12.40 -6.09 10.67
CA LEU A 38 -13.00 -6.54 9.41
C LEU A 38 -11.99 -7.31 8.56
N ILE A 39 -10.75 -6.83 8.45
CA ILE A 39 -9.70 -7.51 7.67
C ILE A 39 -9.49 -8.95 8.14
N LYS A 40 -9.59 -9.21 9.45
CA LYS A 40 -9.44 -10.55 10.03
C LYS A 40 -10.52 -11.55 9.57
N GLN A 41 -11.68 -11.05 9.13
CA GLN A 41 -12.77 -11.88 8.63
C GLN A 41 -12.53 -12.36 7.18
N PHE A 42 -11.56 -11.77 6.48
CA PHE A 42 -11.23 -12.12 5.11
C PHE A 42 -9.89 -12.85 5.02
N ARG A 43 -9.73 -13.68 3.99
CA ARG A 43 -8.41 -14.17 3.57
C ARG A 43 -7.69 -13.05 2.81
N ALA A 44 -6.92 -12.25 3.55
CA ALA A 44 -6.16 -11.14 2.98
C ALA A 44 -4.68 -11.50 2.82
N TYR A 45 -4.07 -11.04 1.73
CA TYR A 45 -2.62 -11.06 1.54
C TYR A 45 -2.14 -9.63 1.32
N LEU A 46 -1.37 -9.10 2.27
CA LEU A 46 -0.98 -7.70 2.34
C LEU A 46 0.36 -7.47 1.64
N PHE A 47 0.39 -6.57 0.66
CA PHE A 47 1.59 -6.28 -0.12
C PHE A 47 2.07 -4.84 0.09
N TRP A 48 3.38 -4.65 0.15
CA TRP A 48 4.00 -3.33 0.19
C TRP A 48 5.12 -3.18 -0.85
N GLU A 49 5.42 -1.94 -1.22
CA GLU A 49 6.47 -1.63 -2.20
C GLU A 49 7.86 -1.74 -1.55
N GLN A 50 8.85 -2.27 -2.25
CA GLN A 50 10.25 -2.30 -1.79
C GLN A 50 11.14 -1.30 -2.53
N GLU A 51 10.69 -0.73 -3.66
CA GLU A 51 11.42 0.30 -4.40
C GLU A 51 10.75 1.66 -4.20
N LYS A 52 11.51 2.75 -4.29
CA LYS A 52 10.96 4.11 -4.12
C LYS A 52 10.23 4.54 -5.39
N THR A 53 9.07 5.16 -5.23
CA THR A 53 8.31 5.77 -6.32
C THR A 53 8.86 7.16 -6.63
N SER A 54 9.03 7.46 -7.92
CA SER A 54 9.30 8.82 -8.40
C SER A 54 8.01 9.62 -8.45
N LEU A 55 7.94 10.72 -7.69
CA LEU A 55 6.77 11.59 -7.62
C LEU A 55 6.85 12.81 -8.55
N GLY A 56 7.75 12.78 -9.53
CA GLY A 56 7.71 13.69 -10.69
C GLY A 56 7.99 15.17 -10.44
N VAL A 57 8.28 15.61 -9.20
CA VAL A 57 8.69 17.00 -8.96
C VAL A 57 10.15 17.17 -9.35
N THR A 58 10.36 17.60 -10.59
CA THR A 58 11.65 18.01 -11.14
C THR A 58 11.47 19.41 -11.72
N LEU A 59 11.95 20.44 -11.02
CA LEU A 59 12.55 21.58 -11.71
C LEU A 59 13.81 21.02 -12.39
N ASP A 60 14.05 21.38 -13.66
CA ASP A 60 14.90 20.70 -14.66
C ASP A 60 16.35 20.30 -14.28
N TYR A 61 16.80 20.58 -13.05
CA TYR A 61 18.13 20.22 -12.54
C TYR A 61 18.12 19.55 -11.14
N VAL A 62 16.97 19.24 -10.56
CA VAL A 62 16.85 18.63 -9.23
C VAL A 62 16.57 17.14 -9.37
N ARG A 63 17.27 16.29 -8.60
CA ARG A 63 17.03 14.84 -8.60
C ARG A 63 15.54 14.55 -8.35
N PRO A 64 14.96 13.52 -9.01
CA PRO A 64 13.57 13.14 -8.78
C PRO A 64 13.34 12.87 -7.29
N PHE A 65 12.28 13.46 -6.74
CA PHE A 65 11.86 13.17 -5.37
C PHE A 65 11.37 11.72 -5.30
N LEU A 66 12.22 10.85 -4.77
CA LEU A 66 11.96 9.44 -4.57
C LEU A 66 11.43 9.21 -3.16
N SER A 67 10.17 8.80 -3.05
CA SER A 67 9.55 8.44 -1.77
C SER A 67 8.96 7.04 -1.84
N ARG A 68 8.97 6.31 -0.72
CA ARG A 68 8.05 5.20 -0.55
C ARG A 68 6.70 5.81 -0.17
N VAL A 69 5.72 5.61 -1.04
CA VAL A 69 4.33 5.99 -0.84
C VAL A 69 3.70 5.09 0.21
N VAL A 70 4.01 3.78 0.19
CA VAL A 70 3.41 2.78 1.09
C VAL A 70 4.49 1.86 1.65
N THR A 71 4.78 2.01 2.94
CA THR A 71 5.73 1.17 3.69
C THR A 71 5.06 -0.10 4.23
N GLU A 72 5.88 -1.06 4.68
CA GLU A 72 5.40 -2.29 5.33
C GLU A 72 4.48 -2.00 6.52
N SER A 73 4.89 -1.07 7.40
CA SER A 73 4.11 -0.69 8.58
C SER A 73 2.73 -0.11 8.25
N LEU A 74 2.56 0.45 7.05
CA LEU A 74 1.31 1.05 6.60
C LEU A 74 0.43 0.05 5.84
N ALA A 75 1.00 -0.73 4.92
CA ALA A 75 0.24 -1.68 4.10
C ALA A 75 -0.01 -3.03 4.76
N ALA A 76 0.88 -3.45 5.65
CA ALA A 76 0.94 -4.80 6.14
C ALA A 76 1.14 -4.85 7.66
N PRO A 77 0.22 -4.27 8.46
CA PRO A 77 0.23 -4.43 9.91
C PRO A 77 0.21 -5.93 10.28
N ILE A 78 0.77 -6.26 11.45
CA ILE A 78 0.76 -7.65 11.93
C ILE A 78 -0.67 -7.96 12.38
N LEU A 79 -1.39 -8.73 11.58
CA LEU A 79 -2.76 -9.16 11.84
C LEU A 79 -2.85 -10.68 11.78
N ASP A 80 -3.59 -11.27 12.72
CA ASP A 80 -3.90 -12.70 12.68
C ASP A 80 -4.62 -13.05 11.38
N ASN A 81 -4.42 -14.28 10.90
CA ASN A 81 -5.11 -14.81 9.72
C ASN A 81 -4.78 -14.06 8.40
N THR A 82 -3.71 -13.27 8.37
CA THR A 82 -3.24 -12.57 7.15
C THR A 82 -1.85 -13.02 6.74
N ASP A 83 -1.65 -13.14 5.43
CA ASP A 83 -0.34 -13.31 4.83
C ASP A 83 0.22 -11.95 4.38
N ARG A 84 1.56 -11.81 4.28
CA ARG A 84 2.19 -10.53 3.96
C ARG A 84 3.48 -10.71 3.15
N ALA A 85 3.73 -9.86 2.14
CA ALA A 85 5.00 -9.86 1.42
C ALA A 85 5.35 -8.50 0.79
N GLY A 86 6.65 -8.17 0.81
CA GLY A 86 7.18 -7.03 0.07
C GLY A 86 7.40 -7.40 -1.40
N LEU A 87 6.92 -6.56 -2.30
CA LEU A 87 7.14 -6.72 -3.73
C LEU A 87 8.22 -5.75 -4.20
N ARG A 88 9.23 -6.29 -4.88
CA ARG A 88 10.28 -5.50 -5.54
C ARG A 88 9.72 -4.79 -6.78
N ALA A 89 9.06 -3.66 -6.51
CA ALA A 89 8.51 -2.69 -7.44
C ALA A 89 8.23 -1.39 -6.66
N ASP A 90 8.11 -0.29 -7.39
CA ASP A 90 7.54 0.95 -6.88
C ASP A 90 6.00 0.88 -6.86
N HIS A 91 5.36 1.83 -6.20
CA HIS A 91 3.90 1.91 -6.10
C HIS A 91 3.20 1.98 -7.46
N ALA A 92 3.80 2.64 -8.45
CA ALA A 92 3.24 2.78 -9.80
C ALA A 92 3.27 1.47 -10.60
N ASN A 93 4.14 0.53 -10.23
CA ASN A 93 4.40 -0.73 -10.95
C ASN A 93 4.13 -1.98 -10.10
N ILE A 94 3.69 -1.85 -8.85
CA ILE A 94 3.47 -2.99 -7.94
C ILE A 94 2.46 -4.01 -8.48
N CYS A 95 1.41 -3.53 -9.15
CA CYS A 95 0.39 -4.35 -9.82
C CYS A 95 0.68 -4.64 -11.31
N LYS A 96 1.81 -4.17 -11.83
CA LYS A 96 2.21 -4.37 -13.23
C LYS A 96 3.25 -5.48 -13.31
N PHE A 97 3.01 -6.44 -14.19
CA PHE A 97 3.86 -7.61 -14.37
C PHE A 97 4.36 -7.67 -15.80
N VAL A 98 5.67 -7.88 -15.96
CA VAL A 98 6.31 -7.97 -17.27
C VAL A 98 5.88 -9.24 -18.01
N SER A 99 5.62 -10.33 -17.28
CA SER A 99 5.13 -11.59 -17.84
C SER A 99 4.53 -12.49 -16.77
N ARG A 100 3.86 -13.57 -17.20
CA ARG A 100 3.34 -14.62 -16.29
C ARG A 100 4.44 -15.43 -15.58
N ASN A 101 5.67 -15.34 -16.06
CA ASN A 101 6.83 -15.99 -15.43
C ASN A 101 7.52 -15.09 -14.38
N ALA A 102 7.11 -13.82 -14.27
CA ALA A 102 7.67 -12.92 -13.27
C ALA A 102 7.40 -13.44 -11.85
N PRO A 103 8.40 -13.44 -10.95
CA PRO A 103 8.23 -13.93 -9.58
C PRO A 103 7.05 -13.30 -8.83
N ARG A 104 6.88 -11.98 -8.97
CA ARG A 104 5.75 -11.24 -8.35
C ARG A 104 4.38 -11.70 -8.87
N TYR A 105 4.27 -11.98 -10.17
CA TYR A 105 3.04 -12.49 -10.77
C TYR A 105 2.70 -13.88 -10.23
N ARG A 106 3.71 -14.76 -10.21
CA ARG A 106 3.54 -16.13 -9.68
C ARG A 106 3.12 -16.12 -8.22
N LEU A 107 3.71 -15.26 -7.40
CA LEU A 107 3.33 -15.13 -5.99
C LEU A 107 1.84 -14.79 -5.84
N VAL A 108 1.36 -13.75 -6.54
CA VAL A 108 -0.05 -13.34 -6.47
C VAL A 108 -0.99 -14.44 -6.95
N VAL A 109 -0.69 -15.07 -8.10
CA VAL A 109 -1.54 -16.12 -8.67
C VAL A 109 -1.56 -17.37 -7.79
N LEU A 110 -0.41 -17.81 -7.27
CA LEU A 110 -0.34 -18.97 -6.37
C LEU A 110 -1.12 -18.72 -5.07
N THR A 111 -1.05 -17.50 -4.52
CA THR A 111 -1.88 -17.11 -3.38
C THR A 111 -3.37 -17.20 -3.70
N MET A 112 -3.82 -16.68 -4.85
CA MET A 112 -5.22 -16.76 -5.26
C MET A 112 -5.70 -18.21 -5.42
N ILE A 113 -4.90 -19.06 -6.05
CA ILE A 113 -5.21 -20.49 -6.21
C ILE A 113 -5.32 -21.14 -4.84
N ARG A 114 -4.35 -20.92 -3.94
CA ARG A 114 -4.37 -21.48 -2.59
C ARG A 114 -5.63 -21.07 -1.83
N TYR A 115 -5.95 -19.78 -1.81
CA TYR A 115 -7.17 -19.29 -1.14
C TYR A 115 -8.45 -19.87 -1.75
N SER A 116 -8.48 -20.07 -3.07
CA SER A 116 -9.64 -20.68 -3.75
C SER A 116 -9.81 -22.15 -3.39
N LEU A 117 -8.71 -22.90 -3.24
CA LEU A 117 -8.73 -24.30 -2.84
C LEU A 117 -9.11 -24.47 -1.36
N ASP A 118 -8.67 -23.56 -0.50
CA ASP A 118 -8.96 -23.59 0.93
C ASP A 118 -10.38 -23.12 1.25
N ALA A 119 -10.99 -22.30 0.38
CA ALA A 119 -12.29 -21.67 0.61
C ALA A 119 -13.41 -22.66 0.98
N PRO A 120 -13.66 -23.77 0.27
CA PRO A 120 -14.76 -24.68 0.60
C PRO A 120 -14.73 -25.22 2.04
N SER A 121 -13.52 -25.39 2.61
CA SER A 121 -13.35 -25.83 4.00
C SER A 121 -13.51 -24.71 5.03
N THR A 122 -13.44 -23.45 4.60
CA THR A 122 -13.43 -22.26 5.46
C THR A 122 -14.77 -21.53 5.50
N ILE A 123 -15.54 -21.52 4.40
CA ILE A 123 -16.79 -20.73 4.25
C ILE A 123 -18.08 -21.58 4.27
N SER A 124 -18.05 -22.76 4.88
CA SER A 124 -19.22 -23.67 4.95
C SER A 124 -20.30 -23.20 5.90
#